data_AF-A0A8J2K1G5-F1
#
_entry.id   AF-A0A8J2K1G5-F1
#
_cell.length_a   1.000
_cell.length_b   1.000
_cell.length_c   1.000
_cell.angle_alpha   90.00
_cell.angle_beta   90.00
_cell.angle_gamma   90.00
#
_symmetry.space_group_name_H-M   'P 1'
#
loop_
_entity.id
_entity.type
_entity.pdbx_description
1 polymer ?
#
loop_
_entity_poly.entity_id
_entity_poly.type
_entity_poly.pdbx_seq_one_letter_code
_entity_poly.pdbx_strand_id
1 'polypeptide(L)'
;MSSLSVPLVVVHFLDTNEVEVMPMNWAYTENDILGYYWPNIKKVEKILLAVKMQQQPVKSLWSNYPIRVFYEYAACIVYLGSIGGCDLTTTVYEVLKKVLTYELAYTYNFSGTNGKSCFASLNLVDLIFDVVKINPRTATETMTAVRKKIQNWVQHAGDHLPKSLKNGGRAPALNLSDDGAGNLSAEI
;
A
#
# COMPACT_ATOMS: atom_id res chain seq x y z
N MET A 1 22.98 -23.12 7.57
CA MET A 1 22.52 -22.56 6.29
C MET A 1 21.57 -21.43 6.62
N SER A 2 21.98 -20.18 6.46
CA SER A 2 21.11 -19.02 6.65
C SER A 2 20.01 -19.08 5.59
N SER A 3 18.78 -19.34 6.04
CA SER A 3 17.57 -19.08 5.26
C SER A 3 17.67 -17.63 4.77
N LEU A 4 17.90 -17.43 3.47
CA LEU A 4 17.85 -16.10 2.89
C LEU A 4 16.41 -15.61 3.06
N SER A 5 16.24 -14.57 3.87
CA SER A 5 14.96 -13.87 4.03
C SER A 5 14.43 -13.49 2.64
N VAL A 6 13.16 -13.79 2.34
CA VAL A 6 12.58 -13.41 1.05
C VAL A 6 12.61 -11.89 0.95
N PRO A 7 13.11 -11.31 -0.16
CA PRO A 7 13.17 -9.87 -0.31
C PRO A 7 11.76 -9.27 -0.32
N LEU A 8 11.61 -8.12 0.33
CA LEU A 8 10.43 -7.27 0.21
C LEU A 8 10.65 -6.29 -0.95
N VAL A 9 9.58 -5.99 -1.69
CA VAL A 9 9.57 -5.05 -2.79
C VAL A 9 8.40 -4.08 -2.64
N VAL A 10 8.58 -2.85 -3.13
CA VAL A 10 7.50 -1.87 -3.26
C VAL A 10 6.88 -2.07 -4.64
N VAL A 11 5.59 -2.42 -4.65
CA VAL A 11 4.83 -2.73 -5.85
C VAL A 11 3.71 -1.73 -6.05
N HIS A 12 3.36 -1.53 -7.30
CA HIS A 12 2.23 -0.75 -7.76
C HIS A 12 1.22 -1.68 -8.43
N PHE A 13 0.03 -1.80 -7.87
CA PHE A 13 -1.08 -2.56 -8.44
C PHE A 13 -1.69 -1.78 -9.58
N LEU A 14 -1.71 -2.34 -10.79
CA LEU A 14 -2.12 -1.60 -11.99
C LEU A 14 -3.63 -1.35 -12.03
N ASP A 15 -4.42 -2.27 -11.49
CA ASP A 15 -5.89 -2.17 -11.49
C ASP A 15 -6.41 -1.14 -10.49
N THR A 16 -5.84 -1.12 -9.29
CA THR A 16 -6.28 -0.25 -8.18
C THR A 16 -5.45 1.02 -8.06
N ASN A 17 -4.33 1.10 -8.79
CA ASN A 17 -3.31 2.14 -8.69
C ASN A 17 -2.62 2.19 -7.31
N GLU A 18 -2.85 1.22 -6.42
CA GLU A 18 -2.34 1.21 -5.04
C GLU A 18 -0.84 0.86 -4.98
N VAL A 19 -0.16 1.34 -3.94
CA VAL A 19 1.26 1.04 -3.69
C VAL A 19 1.43 0.35 -2.36
N GLU A 20 2.09 -0.81 -2.36
CA GLU A 20 2.27 -1.64 -1.18
C GLU A 20 3.66 -2.28 -1.10
N VAL A 21 4.02 -2.71 0.11
CA VAL A 21 5.23 -3.50 0.34
C VAL A 21 4.86 -4.98 0.41
N MET A 22 5.45 -5.79 -0.47
CA MET A 22 5.06 -7.18 -0.68
C MET A 22 6.28 -8.11 -0.75
N PRO A 23 6.15 -9.37 -0.34
CA PRO A 23 7.25 -10.33 -0.38
C PRO A 23 7.41 -10.92 -1.79
N MET A 24 8.64 -11.02 -2.30
CA MET A 24 8.91 -11.43 -3.69
C MET A 24 8.42 -12.84 -4.02
N ASN A 25 8.26 -13.71 -3.03
CA ASN A 25 7.72 -15.07 -3.22
C ASN A 25 6.23 -15.09 -3.57
N TRP A 26 5.52 -13.95 -3.52
CA TRP A 26 4.13 -13.85 -3.98
C TRP A 26 4.01 -13.44 -5.45
N ALA A 27 5.13 -13.05 -6.08
CA ALA A 27 5.17 -12.69 -7.49
C ALA A 27 4.95 -13.93 -8.37
N TYR A 28 4.28 -13.72 -9.50
CA TYR A 28 4.20 -14.67 -10.60
C TYR A 28 4.39 -13.94 -11.94
N THR A 29 4.77 -14.69 -12.95
CA THR A 29 4.81 -14.19 -14.33
C THR A 29 4.02 -15.14 -15.21
N GLU A 30 3.03 -14.60 -15.91
CA GLU A 30 2.18 -15.35 -16.84
C GLU A 30 1.93 -14.47 -18.06
N ASN A 31 2.22 -14.99 -19.27
CA ASN A 31 2.06 -14.26 -20.53
C ASN A 31 2.73 -12.87 -20.53
N ASP A 32 3.98 -12.80 -20.06
CA ASP A 32 4.78 -11.55 -19.91
C ASP A 32 4.18 -10.50 -18.95
N ILE A 33 3.09 -10.84 -18.26
CA ILE A 33 2.50 -10.00 -17.21
C ILE A 33 3.11 -10.42 -15.88
N LEU A 34 3.77 -9.47 -15.21
CA LEU A 34 4.16 -9.61 -13.82
C LEU A 34 2.95 -9.32 -12.93
N GLY A 35 2.64 -10.23 -12.02
CA GLY A 35 1.55 -10.08 -11.07
C GLY A 35 1.89 -10.62 -9.69
N TYR A 36 0.99 -10.40 -8.76
CA TYR A 36 1.08 -10.92 -7.39
C TYR A 36 -0.15 -11.72 -7.01
N TYR A 37 0.06 -12.78 -6.25
CA TYR A 37 -1.02 -13.43 -5.51
C TYR A 37 -1.38 -12.59 -4.28
N TRP A 38 -2.67 -12.47 -4.00
CA TRP A 38 -3.20 -11.76 -2.84
C TRP A 38 -4.13 -12.66 -2.02
N PRO A 39 -3.94 -12.72 -0.69
CA PRO A 39 -4.79 -13.53 0.16
C PRO A 39 -6.21 -12.98 0.21
N ASN A 40 -7.19 -13.82 -0.11
CA ASN A 40 -8.62 -13.51 -0.01
C ASN A 40 -9.11 -13.56 1.45
N ILE A 41 -8.50 -12.74 2.31
CA ILE A 41 -8.77 -12.67 3.75
C ILE A 41 -9.46 -11.34 4.07
N LYS A 42 -10.63 -11.38 4.72
CA LYS A 42 -11.41 -10.18 5.05
C LYS A 42 -10.83 -9.31 6.18
N LYS A 43 -9.98 -9.89 7.03
CA LYS A 43 -9.43 -9.22 8.22
C LYS A 43 -8.03 -8.69 7.92
N VAL A 44 -7.86 -7.37 7.98
CA VAL A 44 -6.61 -6.67 7.68
C VAL A 44 -5.45 -7.15 8.55
N GLU A 45 -5.67 -7.43 9.83
CA GLU A 45 -4.62 -7.90 10.74
C GLU A 45 -4.06 -9.26 10.31
N LYS A 46 -4.90 -10.09 9.69
CA LYS A 46 -4.46 -11.39 9.13
C LYS A 46 -3.68 -11.22 7.83
N ILE A 47 -4.02 -10.22 7.00
CA ILE A 47 -3.24 -9.88 5.79
C ILE A 47 -1.85 -9.41 6.22
N LEU A 48 -1.78 -8.46 7.15
CA LEU A 48 -0.52 -7.96 7.70
C LEU A 48 0.34 -9.07 8.28
N LEU A 49 -0.28 -10.00 9.02
CA LEU A 49 0.41 -11.17 9.53
C LEU A 49 0.91 -12.08 8.41
N ALA A 50 0.12 -12.31 7.36
CA ALA A 50 0.52 -13.13 6.21
C ALA A 50 1.71 -12.53 5.46
N VAL A 51 1.74 -11.21 5.26
CA VAL A 51 2.87 -10.50 4.66
C VAL A 51 4.11 -10.60 5.56
N LYS A 52 3.95 -10.30 6.86
CA LYS A 52 5.04 -10.38 7.83
C LYS A 52 5.64 -11.79 7.95
N MET A 53 4.79 -12.82 7.88
CA MET A 53 5.20 -14.23 7.93
C MET A 53 5.58 -14.79 6.55
N GLN A 54 5.49 -13.99 5.49
CA GLN A 54 5.79 -14.38 4.10
C GLN A 54 5.10 -15.69 3.69
N GLN A 55 3.84 -15.84 4.10
CA GLN A 55 3.06 -17.06 3.89
C GLN A 55 3.07 -17.47 2.43
N GLN A 56 3.29 -18.74 2.11
CA GLN A 56 3.29 -19.19 0.72
C GLN A 56 1.88 -19.03 0.10
N PRO A 57 1.76 -18.45 -1.11
CA PRO A 57 0.48 -18.28 -1.76
C PRO A 57 -0.22 -19.60 -2.02
N VAL A 58 -1.52 -19.65 -1.72
CA VAL A 58 -2.38 -20.78 -2.10
C VAL A 58 -3.05 -20.43 -3.43
N LYS A 59 -2.39 -20.79 -4.54
CA LYS A 59 -2.76 -20.35 -5.90
C LYS A 59 -4.23 -20.55 -6.30
N SER A 60 -4.87 -21.60 -5.77
CA SER A 60 -6.28 -21.91 -6.04
C SER A 60 -7.29 -21.06 -5.24
N LEU A 61 -6.84 -20.36 -4.21
CA LEU A 61 -7.69 -19.59 -3.29
C LEU A 61 -7.38 -18.10 -3.29
N TRP A 62 -6.19 -17.71 -3.73
CA TRP A 62 -5.72 -16.33 -3.72
C TRP A 62 -6.04 -15.67 -5.05
N SER A 63 -6.52 -14.44 -4.99
CA SER A 63 -6.72 -13.62 -6.18
C SER A 63 -5.37 -13.21 -6.76
N ASN A 64 -5.37 -12.81 -8.02
CA ASN A 64 -4.18 -12.37 -8.72
C ASN A 64 -4.37 -10.96 -9.28
N TYR A 65 -3.31 -10.17 -9.25
CA TYR A 65 -3.36 -8.78 -9.67
C TYR A 65 -2.10 -8.43 -10.47
N PRO A 66 -2.22 -7.76 -11.62
CA PRO A 66 -1.09 -7.26 -12.37
C PRO A 66 -0.41 -6.12 -11.61
N ILE A 67 0.91 -6.13 -11.62
CA ILE A 67 1.72 -5.16 -10.88
C ILE A 67 2.86 -4.59 -11.72
N ARG A 68 3.43 -3.51 -11.23
CA ARG A 68 4.79 -3.07 -11.54
C ARG A 68 5.61 -3.03 -10.25
N VAL A 69 6.83 -3.58 -10.28
CA VAL A 69 7.79 -3.38 -9.19
C VAL A 69 8.42 -2.00 -9.36
N PHE A 70 8.38 -1.18 -8.31
CA PHE A 70 9.11 0.10 -8.29
C PHE A 70 10.55 -0.12 -7.81
N TYR A 71 10.73 -0.70 -6.63
CA TYR A 71 12.04 -0.87 -5.99
C TYR A 71 12.06 -2.09 -5.06
N GLU A 72 13.24 -2.67 -4.83
CA GLU A 72 13.47 -3.49 -3.64
C GLU A 72 13.35 -2.63 -2.38
N TYR A 73 12.84 -3.18 -1.27
CA TYR A 73 12.56 -2.43 -0.04
C TYR A 73 13.80 -1.70 0.50
N ALA A 74 14.94 -2.38 0.58
CA ALA A 74 16.19 -1.79 1.05
C ALA A 74 16.69 -0.67 0.13
N ALA A 75 16.64 -0.88 -1.19
CA ALA A 75 16.98 0.15 -2.18
C ALA A 75 16.02 1.35 -2.10
N CYS A 76 14.73 1.09 -1.86
CA CYS A 76 13.71 2.10 -1.67
C CYS A 76 14.01 2.96 -0.45
N ILE A 77 14.40 2.37 0.69
CA ILE A 77 14.80 3.13 1.88
C ILE A 77 15.96 4.07 1.57
N VAL A 78 17.03 3.57 0.94
CA VAL A 78 18.21 4.39 0.60
C VAL A 78 17.82 5.53 -0.34
N TYR A 79 17.06 5.23 -1.39
CA TYR A 79 16.60 6.23 -2.35
C TYR A 79 15.69 7.28 -1.70
N LEU A 80 14.66 6.85 -0.97
CA LEU A 80 13.71 7.73 -0.30
C LEU A 80 14.37 8.54 0.83
N GLY A 81 15.38 7.99 1.50
CA GLY A 81 16.19 8.71 2.48
C GLY A 81 17.01 9.83 1.85
N SER A 82 17.50 9.64 0.61
CA SER A 82 18.28 10.66 -0.10
C SER A 82 17.46 11.88 -0.54
N ILE A 83 16.15 11.71 -0.74
CA ILE A 83 15.22 12.80 -1.08
C ILE A 83 14.54 13.41 0.15
N GLY A 84 14.73 12.80 1.33
CA GLY A 84 14.17 13.28 2.58
C GLY A 84 14.59 14.72 2.92
N GLY A 85 13.83 15.36 3.80
CA GLY A 85 14.05 16.75 4.19
C GLY A 85 14.98 16.93 5.37
N CYS A 86 15.14 18.19 5.78
CA CYS A 86 15.92 18.55 6.97
C CYS A 86 15.16 18.34 8.28
N ASP A 87 13.86 18.06 8.22
CA ASP A 87 12.99 17.82 9.38
C ASP A 87 11.99 16.68 9.09
N LEU A 88 11.27 16.27 10.14
CA LEU A 88 10.30 15.17 10.06
C LEU A 88 9.18 15.42 9.05
N THR A 89 8.66 16.65 8.98
CA THR A 89 7.53 16.99 8.12
C THR A 89 7.95 16.91 6.67
N THR A 90 9.04 17.59 6.31
CA THR A 90 9.57 17.55 4.95
C THR A 90 9.97 16.13 4.54
N THR A 91 10.62 15.37 5.42
CA THR A 91 10.95 13.96 5.16
C THR A 91 9.72 13.12 4.85
N VAL A 92 8.69 13.14 5.71
CA VAL A 92 7.47 12.36 5.49
C VAL A 92 6.74 12.80 4.23
N TYR A 93 6.64 14.11 3.98
CA TYR A 93 5.84 14.66 2.88
C TYR A 93 6.49 14.42 1.52
N GLU A 94 7.81 14.58 1.40
CA GLU A 94 8.52 14.31 0.14
C GLU A 94 8.50 12.82 -0.20
N VAL A 95 8.62 11.94 0.80
CA VAL A 95 8.45 10.49 0.59
C VAL A 95 7.03 10.17 0.13
N LEU A 96 6.00 10.68 0.80
CA LEU A 96 4.59 10.45 0.44
C LEU A 96 4.28 10.90 -1.00
N LYS A 97 4.73 12.09 -1.40
CA LYS A 97 4.56 12.58 -2.79
C LYS A 97 5.25 11.69 -3.82
N LYS A 98 6.31 10.97 -3.43
CA LYS A 98 7.05 10.09 -4.33
C LYS A 98 6.39 8.74 -4.53
N VAL A 99 5.70 8.25 -3.49
CA VAL A 99 5.09 6.90 -3.46
C VAL A 99 3.57 6.92 -3.65
N LEU A 100 2.90 8.06 -3.46
CA LEU A 100 1.47 8.24 -3.70
C LEU A 100 1.18 9.48 -4.55
N THR A 101 0.26 9.31 -5.49
CA THR A 101 -0.42 10.44 -6.15
C THR A 101 -1.43 11.07 -5.19
N TYR A 102 -1.80 12.34 -5.43
CA TYR A 102 -2.82 13.01 -4.62
C TYR A 102 -4.20 12.39 -4.82
N GLU A 103 -4.49 11.89 -6.02
CA GLU A 103 -5.73 11.19 -6.37
C GLU A 103 -5.88 9.91 -5.55
N LEU A 104 -4.82 9.11 -5.50
CA LEU A 104 -4.80 7.90 -4.69
C LEU A 104 -4.84 8.25 -3.20
N ALA A 105 -4.02 9.20 -2.73
CA ALA A 105 -4.03 9.62 -1.34
C ALA A 105 -5.42 10.08 -0.88
N TYR A 106 -6.20 10.70 -1.76
CA TYR A 106 -7.57 11.12 -1.48
C TYR A 106 -8.54 9.95 -1.28
N THR A 107 -8.26 8.74 -1.79
CA THR A 107 -9.07 7.54 -1.53
C THR A 107 -8.85 6.96 -0.13
N TYR A 108 -7.80 7.39 0.57
CA TYR A 108 -7.49 6.98 1.93
C TYR A 108 -7.93 8.03 2.97
N ASN A 109 -8.13 7.55 4.18
CA ASN A 109 -7.81 8.33 5.37
C ASN A 109 -7.03 7.45 6.34
N PHE A 110 -6.54 8.03 7.44
CA PHE A 110 -5.63 7.27 8.30
C PHE A 110 -6.29 6.04 8.96
N SER A 111 -7.58 6.09 9.28
CA SER A 111 -8.29 5.03 10.03
C SER A 111 -9.26 4.18 9.21
N GLY A 112 -9.48 4.49 7.93
CA GLY A 112 -10.42 3.80 7.04
C GLY A 112 -11.90 4.13 7.24
N THR A 113 -12.24 5.34 7.70
CA THR A 113 -13.63 5.73 7.97
C THR A 113 -14.32 6.35 6.74
N ASN A 114 -15.66 6.49 6.77
CA ASN A 114 -16.46 7.16 5.72
C ASN A 114 -16.40 6.50 4.32
N GLY A 115 -16.03 5.23 4.24
CA GLY A 115 -15.86 4.51 2.97
C GLY A 115 -14.55 4.82 2.26
N LYS A 116 -13.54 5.35 2.98
CA LYS A 116 -12.16 5.45 2.51
C LYS A 116 -11.33 4.28 3.03
N SER A 117 -10.28 3.93 2.31
CA SER A 117 -9.34 2.88 2.74
C SER A 117 -8.49 3.33 3.94
N CYS A 118 -8.06 2.37 4.77
CA CYS A 118 -7.26 2.63 5.97
C CYS A 118 -5.76 2.73 5.63
N PHE A 119 -5.18 3.93 5.72
CA PHE A 119 -3.74 4.11 5.48
C PHE A 119 -2.88 3.49 6.60
N ALA A 120 -3.36 3.49 7.84
CA ALA A 120 -2.60 2.98 8.99
C ALA A 120 -2.29 1.47 8.91
N SER A 121 -2.96 0.74 8.03
CA SER A 121 -2.74 -0.68 7.78
C SER A 121 -1.83 -0.98 6.59
N LEU A 122 -1.34 0.02 5.87
CA LEU A 122 -0.41 -0.20 4.76
C LEU A 122 1.00 -0.41 5.33
N ASN A 123 1.78 -1.32 4.74
CA ASN A 123 3.19 -1.49 5.11
C ASN A 123 4.05 -0.26 4.74
N LEU A 124 3.48 0.64 3.96
CA LEU A 124 4.07 1.93 3.65
C LEU A 124 4.34 2.79 4.90
N VAL A 125 3.56 2.62 5.99
CA VAL A 125 3.83 3.32 7.26
C VAL A 125 5.20 2.92 7.82
N ASP A 126 5.53 1.63 7.77
CA ASP A 126 6.81 1.11 8.25
C ASP A 126 7.95 1.52 7.31
N LEU A 127 7.75 1.49 5.98
CA LEU A 127 8.73 2.01 5.01
C LEU A 127 9.09 3.47 5.30
N ILE A 128 8.09 4.33 5.50
CA ILE A 128 8.31 5.75 5.80
C ILE A 128 9.05 5.90 7.13
N PHE A 129 8.72 5.09 8.13
CA PHE A 129 9.41 5.11 9.42
C PHE A 129 10.88 4.70 9.30
N ASP A 130 11.19 3.67 8.51
CA ASP A 130 12.56 3.25 8.26
C ASP A 130 13.36 4.35 7.53
N VAL A 131 12.74 5.04 6.57
CA VAL A 131 13.32 6.22 5.90
C VAL A 131 13.63 7.34 6.90
N VAL A 132 12.71 7.62 7.83
CA VAL A 132 12.91 8.60 8.91
C VAL A 132 14.06 8.20 9.83
N LYS A 133 14.25 6.90 10.06
CA LYS A 133 15.30 6.37 10.95
C LYS A 133 16.69 6.41 10.35
N ILE A 134 16.82 6.23 9.04
CA ILE A 134 18.13 6.34 8.39
C ILE A 134 18.57 7.79 8.16
N ASN A 135 17.65 8.76 8.15
CA ASN A 135 17.98 10.18 8.03
C ASN A 135 18.50 10.71 9.39
N PRO A 136 19.78 11.11 9.51
CA PRO A 136 20.36 11.53 10.78
C PRO A 136 19.64 12.72 11.45
N ARG A 137 18.94 13.55 10.67
CA ARG A 137 18.23 14.72 11.17
C ARG A 137 16.87 14.38 11.80
N THR A 138 16.32 13.21 11.48
CA THR A 138 14.99 12.78 11.94
C THR A 138 15.03 11.45 12.69
N ALA A 139 16.21 10.83 12.84
CA ALA A 139 16.38 9.49 13.40
C ALA A 139 15.84 9.34 14.84
N THR A 140 15.75 10.44 15.60
CA THR A 140 15.21 10.45 16.97
C THR A 140 13.69 10.45 17.04
N GLU A 141 13.01 10.67 15.91
CA GLU A 141 11.56 10.79 15.88
C GLU A 141 10.85 9.46 16.18
N THR A 142 9.65 9.55 16.73
CA THR A 142 8.86 8.38 17.14
C THR A 142 7.90 7.93 16.03
N MET A 143 7.53 6.65 16.05
CA MET A 143 6.49 6.12 15.14
C MET A 143 5.18 6.91 15.29
N THR A 144 4.82 7.31 16.51
CA THR A 144 3.63 8.15 16.76
C THR A 144 3.73 9.51 16.06
N ALA A 145 4.90 10.15 16.09
CA ALA A 145 5.13 11.42 15.40
C ALA A 145 5.01 11.26 13.88
N VAL A 146 5.62 10.19 13.32
CA VAL A 146 5.52 9.85 11.89
C VAL A 146 4.07 9.60 11.47
N ARG A 147 3.35 8.74 12.19
CA ARG A 147 1.92 8.44 11.94
C ARG A 147 1.08 9.71 11.93
N LYS A 148 1.32 10.64 12.86
CA LYS A 148 0.61 11.93 12.91
C LYS A 148 0.89 12.79 11.66
N LYS A 149 2.13 12.80 11.16
CA LYS A 149 2.48 13.54 9.93
C LYS A 149 1.83 12.91 8.70
N ILE A 150 1.84 11.58 8.59
CA ILE A 150 1.14 10.83 7.53
C ILE A 150 -0.36 11.15 7.56
N GLN A 151 -0.99 11.03 8.72
CA GLN A 151 -2.41 11.33 8.91
C GLN A 151 -2.77 12.74 8.40
N ASN A 152 -2.00 13.75 8.83
CA ASN A 152 -2.22 15.12 8.40
C ASN A 152 -2.10 15.27 6.87
N TRP A 153 -1.07 14.67 6.27
CA TRP A 153 -0.87 14.77 4.82
C TRP A 153 -2.02 14.14 4.02
N VAL A 154 -2.41 12.92 4.37
CA VAL A 154 -3.49 12.18 3.67
C VAL A 154 -4.83 12.91 3.86
N GLN A 155 -5.09 13.48 5.04
CA GLN A 155 -6.30 14.28 5.30
C GLN A 155 -6.40 15.49 4.37
N HIS A 156 -5.28 16.13 4.06
CA HIS A 156 -5.20 17.32 3.20
C HIS A 156 -4.88 17.02 1.74
N ALA A 157 -4.71 15.76 1.34
CA ALA A 157 -4.41 15.39 -0.05
C ALA A 157 -5.47 15.91 -1.04
N GLY A 158 -6.73 15.94 -0.60
CA GLY A 158 -7.82 16.50 -1.40
C GLY A 158 -7.61 17.96 -1.77
N ASP A 159 -6.94 18.77 -0.96
CA ASP A 159 -6.76 20.20 -1.22
C ASP A 159 -5.98 20.46 -2.53
N HIS A 160 -5.17 19.49 -2.96
CA HIS A 160 -4.40 19.54 -4.20
C HIS A 160 -5.16 19.07 -5.44
N LEU A 161 -6.37 18.53 -5.31
CA LEU A 161 -7.16 18.03 -6.44
C LEU A 161 -8.02 19.11 -7.11
N PRO A 162 -8.21 19.05 -8.44
CA PRO A 162 -9.23 19.83 -9.14
C PRO A 162 -10.64 19.62 -8.56
N LYS A 163 -11.47 20.66 -8.58
CA LYS A 163 -12.87 20.58 -8.11
C LYS A 163 -13.69 19.50 -8.83
N SER A 164 -13.38 19.22 -10.10
CA SER A 164 -14.04 18.16 -10.88
C SER A 164 -13.88 16.77 -10.27
N LEU A 165 -12.70 16.46 -9.70
CA LEU A 165 -12.43 15.18 -9.03
C LEU A 165 -13.03 15.10 -7.62
N LYS A 166 -13.33 16.25 -6.99
CA LYS A 166 -14.00 16.29 -5.66
C LYS A 166 -15.51 16.11 -5.77
N ASN A 167 -16.09 16.52 -6.89
CA ASN A 167 -17.54 16.54 -7.12
C ASN A 167 -18.05 15.29 -7.88
N GLY A 168 -17.17 14.55 -8.55
CA GLY A 168 -17.42 13.19 -9.00
C GLY A 168 -17.32 12.25 -7.79
N GLY A 169 -18.38 11.49 -7.52
CA GLY A 169 -18.58 10.77 -6.27
C GLY A 169 -17.41 9.91 -5.82
N ARG A 170 -17.32 9.77 -4.49
CA ARG A 170 -16.68 8.70 -3.71
C ARG A 170 -15.70 7.84 -4.53
N ALA A 171 -14.41 7.95 -4.20
CA ALA A 171 -13.41 6.98 -4.61
C ALA A 171 -14.00 5.56 -4.51
N PRO A 172 -13.77 4.67 -5.49
CA PRO A 172 -14.24 3.31 -5.40
C PRO A 172 -13.64 2.73 -4.13
N ALA A 173 -14.48 2.63 -3.09
CA ALA A 173 -14.19 1.80 -1.95
C ALA A 173 -13.95 0.40 -2.52
N LEU A 174 -13.03 -0.33 -1.91
CA LEU A 174 -12.90 -1.78 -2.08
C LEU A 174 -14.30 -2.42 -2.04
N ASN A 175 -14.91 -2.59 -3.22
CA ASN A 175 -15.86 -3.66 -3.42
C ASN A 175 -15.00 -4.91 -3.40
N LEU A 176 -14.81 -5.46 -2.21
CA LEU A 176 -14.62 -6.89 -2.04
C LEU A 176 -15.85 -7.53 -2.68
N SER A 177 -15.75 -7.78 -3.99
CA SER A 177 -16.75 -8.34 -4.91
C SER A 177 -18.05 -8.80 -4.24
N ASP A 178 -19.06 -7.96 -4.35
CA ASP A 178 -20.45 -8.40 -4.40
C ASP A 178 -20.68 -8.77 -5.87
N ASP A 179 -20.50 -10.04 -6.22
CA ASP A 179 -20.87 -10.57 -7.53
C ASP A 179 -21.23 -12.06 -7.41
N GLY A 180 -22.51 -12.36 -7.69
CA GLY A 180 -22.86 -13.63 -8.32
C GLY A 180 -23.68 -14.63 -7.51
N ALA A 181 -24.71 -14.22 -6.77
CA ALA A 181 -25.87 -15.10 -6.55
C ALA A 181 -26.64 -15.24 -7.87
N GLY A 182 -26.06 -16.00 -8.80
CA GLY A 182 -26.71 -16.43 -10.03
C GLY A 182 -27.83 -17.41 -9.70
N ASN A 183 -29.05 -16.94 -9.92
CA ASN A 183 -30.27 -17.71 -9.97
C ASN A 183 -30.08 -18.95 -10.87
N LEU A 184 -30.13 -20.15 -10.28
CA LEU A 184 -30.34 -21.39 -11.01
C LEU A 184 -31.78 -21.82 -10.76
N SER A 185 -32.60 -21.48 -11.74
CA SER A 185 -33.92 -22.03 -11.99
C SER A 185 -33.83 -23.57 -11.99
N ALA A 186 -34.58 -24.21 -11.11
CA ALA A 186 -34.91 -25.63 -11.22
C ALA A 186 -36.24 -25.74 -11.98
N GLU A 187 -36.15 -25.89 -13.29
CA GLU A 187 -37.15 -26.60 -14.10
C GLU A 187 -36.42 -27.72 -14.84
N ILE A 188 -36.60 -28.95 -14.34
CA ILE A 188 -36.94 -30.22 -15.00
C ILE A 188 -36.84 -31.31 -13.94
#